data_AF-A0A7Y0EXX2-F1
#
_entry.id   AF-A0A7Y0EXX2-F1
#
_cell.length_a   1.000
_cell.length_b   1.000
_cell.length_c   1.000
_cell.angle_alpha   90.00
_cell.angle_beta   90.00
_cell.angle_gamma   90.00
#
_symmetry.space_group_name_H-M   'P 1'
#
loop_
_entity.id
_entity.type
_entity.pdbx_description
1 polymer ?
#
loop_
_entity_poly.entity_id
_entity_poly.type
_entity_poly.pdbx_seq_one_letter_code
_entity_poly.pdbx_strand_id
1 'polypeptide(L)' 'MSVIGLFWFVLGALFIIVGSRVTYMWLRKNMMPNDSLEDRLMGMFIAIACPTVGLLIAFAIYQIFMMMVFPSSMQ' A
#
# COMPACT_ATOMS: atom_id res chain seq x y z
N MET A 1 2.94 6.87 22.15
CA MET A 1 2.72 7.09 20.70
C MET A 1 1.75 8.24 20.53
N SER A 2 1.99 9.17 19.59
CA SER A 2 1.04 10.27 19.34
C SER A 2 -0.25 9.74 18.69
N VAL A 3 -1.39 10.35 19.00
CA VAL A 3 -2.71 9.98 18.45
C VAL A 3 -2.69 10.06 16.91
N ILE A 4 -1.98 11.06 16.37
CA ILE A 4 -1.80 11.25 14.93
C ILE A 4 -1.03 10.07 14.31
N GLY A 5 0.04 9.59 14.96
CA GLY A 5 0.79 8.43 14.48
C GLY A 5 -0.05 7.15 14.46
N LEU A 6 -0.88 6.94 15.50
CA LEU A 6 -1.80 5.80 15.55
C LEU A 6 -2.85 5.86 14.43
N PHE A 7 -3.40 7.05 14.16
CA PHE A 7 -4.36 7.25 13.08
C PHE A 7 -3.77 6.87 11.71
N TRP A 8 -2.57 7.37 11.38
CA TRP A 8 -1.90 7.04 10.13
C TRP A 8 -1.53 5.56 10.01
N PHE A 9 -1.14 4.94 11.13
CA PHE A 9 -0.87 3.50 11.17
C PHE A 9 -2.12 2.68 10.84
N VAL A 10 -3.26 2.99 11.47
CA VAL A 10 -4.53 2.30 11.20
C VAL A 10 -4.98 2.54 9.75
N LEU A 11 -4.86 3.77 9.26
CA LEU A 11 -5.23 4.10 7.88
C LEU A 11 -4.38 3.33 6.86
N GLY A 12 -3.06 3.26 7.08
CA GLY A 12 -2.15 2.50 6.24
C GLY A 12 -2.43 1.00 6.26
N ALA A 13 -2.72 0.43 7.44
CA ALA A 13 -3.11 -0.96 7.57
C ALA A 13 -4.41 -1.27 6.82
N LEU A 14 -5.43 -0.41 6.94
CA LEU A 14 -6.68 -0.54 6.18
C LEU A 14 -6.45 -0.45 4.67
N PHE A 15 -5.60 0.47 4.22
CA PHE A 15 -5.25 0.61 2.81
C PHE A 15 -4.60 -0.66 2.26
N ILE A 16 -3.68 -1.27 3.00
CA ILE A 16 -3.06 -2.55 2.60
C ILE A 16 -4.10 -3.66 2.54
N ILE A 17 -4.94 -3.83 3.57
CA ILE A 17 -5.94 -4.90 3.61
C ILE A 17 -6.94 -4.78 2.44
N VAL A 18 -7.50 -3.59 2.24
CA VAL A 18 -8.48 -3.34 1.18
C VAL A 18 -7.81 -3.40 -0.20
N GLY A 19 -6.68 -2.74 -0.36
CA GLY A 19 -5.90 -2.72 -1.59
C GLY A 19 -5.49 -4.12 -2.02
N SER A 20 -4.99 -4.95 -1.10
CA SER A 20 -4.62 -6.33 -1.40
C SER A 20 -5.82 -7.18 -1.81
N ARG A 21 -6.97 -7.01 -1.16
CA ARG A 21 -8.18 -7.74 -1.56
C ARG A 21 -8.65 -7.36 -2.96
N VAL A 22 -8.66 -6.06 -3.28
CA VAL A 22 -9.06 -5.55 -4.59
C VAL A 22 -8.09 -6.02 -5.68
N THR A 23 -6.78 -5.86 -5.45
CA THR A 23 -5.75 -6.29 -6.40
C THR A 23 -5.80 -7.80 -6.62
N TYR A 24 -5.95 -8.60 -5.56
CA TYR A 24 -6.07 -10.05 -5.69
C TYR A 24 -7.31 -10.47 -6.49
N MET A 25 -8.48 -9.85 -6.21
CA MET A 25 -9.70 -10.13 -6.97
C MET A 25 -9.55 -9.74 -8.44
N TRP A 26 -8.93 -8.60 -8.73
CA TRP A 26 -8.66 -8.15 -10.08
C TRP A 26 -7.69 -9.08 -10.81
N LEU A 27 -6.61 -9.52 -10.15
CA LEU A 27 -5.65 -10.47 -10.71
C LEU A 27 -6.31 -11.82 -10.99
N ARG A 28 -7.11 -12.32 -10.04
CA ARG A 28 -7.85 -13.58 -10.20
C ARG A 28 -8.81 -13.53 -11.39
N LYS A 29 -9.49 -12.40 -11.59
CA LYS A 29 -10.46 -12.24 -12.68
C LYS A 29 -9.81 -12.15 -14.06
N ASN A 30 -8.61 -11.57 -14.17
CA ASN A 30 -8.04 -11.20 -15.46
C ASN A 30 -6.76 -11.98 -15.85
N MET A 31 -6.02 -12.52 -14.88
CA MET A 31 -4.66 -13.04 -15.11
C MET A 31 -4.39 -14.44 -14.54
N MET A 32 -5.32 -15.01 -13.75
CA MET A 32 -5.16 -16.35 -13.15
C MET A 32 -6.29 -17.29 -13.56
N PRO A 33 -6.30 -17.76 -14.82
CA PRO A 33 -7.29 -18.72 -15.30
C PRO A 33 -7.07 -20.14 -14.74
N ASN A 34 -5.84 -20.45 -14.30
CA ASN A 34 -5.48 -21.75 -13.73
C ASN A 34 -5.32 -21.62 -12.21
N ASP A 35 -5.96 -22.51 -11.45
CA ASP A 35 -5.83 -22.59 -9.98
C ASP A 35 -4.52 -23.31 -9.57
N SER A 36 -3.42 -23.07 -10.29
CA SER A 36 -2.12 -23.65 -9.94
C SER A 36 -1.62 -23.05 -8.61
N LEU A 37 -0.89 -23.85 -7.81
CA LEU A 37 -0.34 -23.40 -6.53
C LEU A 37 0.60 -22.18 -6.73
N GLU A 38 1.38 -22.21 -7.81
CA GLU A 38 2.34 -21.16 -8.17
C GLU A 38 1.63 -19.84 -8.52
N ASP A 39 0.58 -19.88 -9.34
CA ASP A 39 -0.21 -18.70 -9.68
C ASP A 39 -0.85 -18.09 -8.44
N ARG A 40 -1.40 -18.93 -7.54
CA ARG A 40 -2.00 -18.43 -6.28
C ARG A 40 -0.99 -17.73 -5.39
N LEU A 41 0.22 -18.28 -5.25
CA LEU A 41 1.30 -17.67 -4.48
C LEU A 41 1.78 -16.36 -5.10
N MET A 42 2.01 -16.34 -6.41
CA MET A 42 2.39 -15.13 -7.14
C MET A 42 1.30 -14.05 -7.00
N GLY A 43 0.03 -14.44 -7.07
CA GLY A 43 -1.11 -13.52 -6.96
C GLY A 43 -1.22 -12.91 -5.58
N MET A 44 -0.97 -13.68 -4.53
CA MET A 44 -0.87 -13.17 -3.16
C MET A 44 0.30 -12.20 -3.00
N PHE A 45 1.46 -12.53 -3.56
CA PHE A 45 2.64 -11.67 -3.48
C PHE A 45 2.39 -10.31 -4.15
N ILE A 46 1.86 -10.31 -5.39
CA ILE A 46 1.54 -9.09 -6.14
C ILE A 46 0.46 -8.29 -5.42
N ALA A 47 -0.56 -8.96 -4.89
CA ALA A 47 -1.64 -8.32 -4.15
C ALA A 47 -1.16 -7.59 -2.90
N ILE A 48 -0.11 -8.07 -2.23
CA ILE A 48 0.46 -7.38 -1.06
C ILE A 48 1.47 -6.32 -1.49
N ALA A 49 2.33 -6.63 -2.46
CA ALA A 49 3.39 -5.74 -2.92
C ALA A 49 2.82 -4.45 -3.53
N CYS A 50 1.80 -4.55 -4.38
CA CYS A 50 1.21 -3.40 -5.07
C CYS A 50 0.71 -2.27 -4.13
N PRO A 51 -0.20 -2.52 -3.17
CA PRO A 51 -0.63 -1.50 -2.23
C PRO A 51 0.48 -1.04 -1.28
N THR A 52 1.42 -1.92 -0.92
CA THR A 52 2.58 -1.53 -0.10
C THR A 52 3.46 -0.52 -0.82
N VAL A 53 3.78 -0.76 -2.09
CA VAL A 53 4.55 0.19 -2.92
C VAL A 53 3.78 1.49 -3.09
N GLY A 54 2.47 1.43 -3.34
CA GLY A 54 1.62 2.63 -3.41
C GLY A 54 1.65 3.46 -2.13
N LEU A 55 1.61 2.81 -0.96
CA LEU A 55 1.69 3.47 0.33
C LEU A 55 3.06 4.14 0.57
N LEU A 56 4.16 3.48 0.19
CA LEU A 56 5.51 4.04 0.27
C LEU A 56 5.66 5.28 -0.63
N ILE A 57 5.12 5.23 -1.85
CA ILE A 57 5.13 6.38 -2.76
C ILE A 57 4.31 7.55 -2.17
N ALA A 58 3.12 7.28 -1.65
CA ALA A 58 2.29 8.31 -1.01
C ALA A 58 3.00 8.95 0.19
N PHE A 59 3.70 8.15 1.00
CA PHE A 59 4.51 8.64 2.11
C PHE A 59 5.69 9.51 1.63
N ALA A 60 6.40 9.08 0.58
CA ALA A 60 7.50 9.87 0.01
C ALA A 60 7.01 11.22 -0.55
N ILE A 61 5.88 11.23 -1.26
CA ILE A 61 5.25 12.47 -1.76
C ILE A 61 4.87 13.38 -0.60
N TYR A 62 4.27 12.83 0.46
CA TYR A 62 3.94 13.60 1.66
C TYR A 62 5.17 14.24 2.30
N GLN A 63 6.28 13.50 2.44
CA GLN A 63 7.54 14.04 2.96
C GLN A 63 8.09 15.17 2.09
N ILE A 64 8.15 14.98 0.77
CA ILE A 64 8.61 16.02 -0.17
C ILE A 64 7.74 17.27 -0.07
N PHE A 65 6.43 17.10 -0.05
CA PHE A 65 5.48 18.21 0.08
C PHE A 65 5.71 18.99 1.38
N MET A 66 5.85 18.29 2.50
CA MET A 66 6.10 18.93 3.79
C MET A 66 7.45 19.67 3.82
N MET A 67 8.50 19.14 3.18
CA MET A 67 9.78 19.84 3.02
C MET A 67 9.66 21.12 2.18
N MET A 68 8.83 21.11 1.13
CA MET A 68 8.60 22.28 0.27
C MET A 68 7.76 23.37 0.95
N VAL A 69 6.72 22.99 1.69
CA VAL A 69 5.77 23.93 2.29
C VAL A 69 6.25 24.48 3.63
N PHE A 70 6.92 23.66 4.43
CA PHE A 70 7.40 24.04 5.76
C PHE A 70 8.91 23.77 5.94
N PRO A 71 9.77 24.42 5.13
CA PRO A 71 11.21 24.16 5.15
C PRO A 71 11.86 24.52 6.48
N SER A 72 11.31 25.50 7.21
CA SER A 72 11.85 25.99 8.49
C SER A 72 11.56 25.09 9.68
N SER A 73 10.55 24.22 9.61
CA SER A 73 10.18 23.31 10.71
C SER A 73 10.87 21.93 10.66
N MET A 74 11.72 21.69 9.66
CA MET A 74 12.44 20.42 9.46
C MET A 74 13.96 20.51 9.70
N GLN A 75 14.45 21.64 10.22
CA GLN A 75 15.83 21.80 10.70
C GLN A 75 15.97 21.34 12.16
#